data_AF-A0A7J7JC74-F1
#
_entry.id   AF-A0A7J7JC74-F1
#
_cell.length_a   1.000
_cell.length_b   1.000
_cell.length_c   1.000
_cell.angle_alpha   90.00
_cell.angle_beta   90.00
_cell.angle_gamma   90.00
#
_symmetry.space_group_name_H-M   'P 1'
#
loop_
_entity.id
_entity.type
_entity.pdbx_description
1 polymer ?
#
loop_
_entity_poly.entity_id
_entity_poly.type
_entity_poly.pdbx_seq_one_letter_code
_entity_poly.pdbx_strand_id
1 'polypeptide(L)'
;MSTERGNRCGYCLEELCCMIDPKHFPCGHVFCLDCILADYDVKGTLQCCICRRVVQHWLPDLSLLPDFGAKSSPSISRCDRCPGVAVYYCLDCEHKLCKKHHKRHGAYFEDSHICVDICLYNQRPAYYGRVACKKHLGENLSHACLKCHVLTCARCDPGDLCADKKTHEFKSLARAERELKSEIDELLKDASDRVTKLCQSEKHAWSVVDKLESDSEKMISRVLRRMNKQIFALKKSAEDLINEIKDKKAKRVLEASYYVQNLVKERKDLESLQRPIRKLLRTAHVTDLIQQRIEFTKQLGYHTKREMKQLVIQNHVLKPVGRFRSIELILTPEHELLEDIQ
;
A
#
# COMPACT_ATOMS: atom_id res chain seq x y z
N MET A 1 3.17 18.71 -0.45
CA MET A 1 4.18 18.68 0.64
C MET A 1 5.05 19.93 0.56
N SER A 2 4.97 20.77 1.59
CA SER A 2 6.07 21.61 2.10
C SER A 2 6.63 22.75 1.23
N THR A 3 5.82 23.71 0.78
CA THR A 3 6.36 25.03 0.37
C THR A 3 6.90 25.86 1.55
N GLU A 4 6.54 25.51 2.80
CA GLU A 4 6.98 26.23 4.00
C GLU A 4 8.36 25.83 4.54
N ARG A 5 9.01 24.78 4.01
CA ARG A 5 10.34 24.35 4.49
C ARG A 5 11.52 25.05 3.81
N GLY A 6 11.27 25.86 2.78
CA GLY A 6 12.35 26.49 1.99
C GLY A 6 13.25 27.45 2.77
N ASN A 7 12.78 27.96 3.91
CA ASN A 7 13.46 29.02 4.66
C ASN A 7 13.91 28.58 6.07
N ARG A 8 14.05 27.28 6.34
CA ARG A 8 14.52 26.78 7.65
C ARG A 8 15.78 25.95 7.53
N CYS A 9 16.66 26.08 8.51
CA CYS A 9 17.87 25.29 8.58
C CYS A 9 17.52 23.82 8.79
N GLY A 10 18.06 22.92 7.98
CA GLY A 10 17.81 21.48 8.16
C GLY A 10 18.37 20.88 9.46
N TYR A 11 19.22 21.60 10.20
CA TYR A 11 19.78 21.17 11.49
C TYR A 11 19.02 21.75 12.69
N CYS A 12 19.07 23.06 12.90
CA CYS A 12 18.45 23.70 14.06
C CYS A 12 16.94 23.97 13.86
N LEU A 13 16.42 23.80 12.64
CA LEU A 13 15.03 24.11 12.25
C LEU A 13 14.64 25.59 12.42
N GLU A 14 15.58 26.45 12.80
CA GLU A 14 15.38 27.89 12.88
C GLU A 14 15.20 28.48 11.48
N GLU A 15 14.46 29.58 11.41
CA GLU A 15 14.30 30.33 10.17
C GLU A 15 15.66 30.88 9.75
N LEU A 16 16.06 30.56 8.52
CA LEU A 16 17.25 31.10 7.87
C LEU A 16 16.97 32.57 7.54
N CYS A 17 17.08 33.42 8.56
CA CYS A 17 17.04 34.86 8.38
C CYS A 17 18.43 35.36 7.96
N CYS A 18 18.50 36.59 7.45
CA CYS A 18 19.72 37.23 6.96
C CYS A 18 20.89 37.29 7.97
N MET A 19 20.66 37.01 9.25
CA MET A 19 21.71 36.98 10.29
C MET A 19 22.45 35.65 10.36
N ILE A 20 21.94 34.62 9.68
CA ILE A 20 22.40 33.24 9.79
C ILE A 20 22.81 32.80 8.39
N ASP A 21 23.99 33.23 7.94
CA ASP A 21 24.61 32.99 6.62
C ASP A 21 24.20 31.63 6.00
N PRO A 22 23.15 31.61 5.14
CA PRO A 22 22.55 30.37 4.69
C PRO A 22 23.42 29.73 3.61
N LYS A 23 23.75 28.46 3.79
CA LYS A 23 24.58 27.69 2.87
C LYS A 23 23.78 26.61 2.18
N HIS A 24 23.89 26.57 0.86
CA HIS A 24 23.27 25.55 0.02
C HIS A 24 24.26 24.40 -0.21
N PHE A 25 23.81 23.18 0.06
CA PHE A 25 24.54 21.98 -0.35
C PHE A 25 24.27 21.67 -1.83
N PRO A 26 25.16 20.94 -2.54
CA PRO A 26 24.92 20.50 -3.92
C PRO A 26 23.66 19.64 -4.11
N CYS A 27 23.11 19.08 -3.02
CA CYS A 27 21.84 18.38 -3.04
C CYS A 27 20.60 19.30 -2.97
N GLY A 28 20.79 20.62 -2.95
CA GLY A 28 19.72 21.63 -2.90
C GLY A 28 19.19 21.97 -1.50
N HIS A 29 19.65 21.26 -0.45
CA HIS A 29 19.25 21.55 0.94
C HIS A 29 20.03 22.73 1.52
N VAL A 30 19.41 23.46 2.46
CA VAL A 30 19.95 24.71 3.03
C VAL A 30 20.16 24.57 4.53
N PHE A 31 21.28 25.10 5.03
CA PHE A 31 21.67 25.02 6.44
C PHE A 31 22.32 26.31 6.92
N CYS A 32 22.32 26.51 8.24
CA CYS A 32 23.09 27.56 8.88
C CYS A 32 24.59 27.24 8.85
N LEU A 33 25.47 28.23 8.62
CA LEU A 33 26.91 28.00 8.61
C LEU A 33 27.40 27.38 9.94
N ASP A 34 26.94 27.89 11.08
CA ASP A 34 27.32 27.37 12.40
C ASP A 34 26.98 25.89 12.56
N CYS A 35 25.82 25.48 12.04
CA CYS A 35 25.34 24.10 12.07
C CYS A 35 26.23 23.19 11.23
N ILE A 36 26.70 23.69 10.09
CA ILE A 36 27.57 22.95 9.17
C ILE A 36 28.96 22.79 9.78
N LEU A 37 29.49 23.86 10.36
CA LEU A 37 30.80 23.84 11.03
C LEU A 37 30.78 22.91 12.24
N ALA A 38 29.75 23.00 13.09
CA ALA A 38 29.59 22.11 14.24
C ALA A 38 29.51 20.63 13.83
N ASP A 39 28.81 20.31 12.73
CA ASP A 39 28.74 18.94 12.22
C ASP A 39 30.07 18.47 11.62
N TYR A 40 30.78 19.36 10.92
CA TYR A 40 32.10 19.08 10.34
C TYR A 40 33.14 18.80 11.42
N ASP A 41 33.19 19.60 12.48
CA ASP A 41 34.17 19.46 13.57
C ASP A 41 34.04 18.10 14.27
N VAL A 42 32.83 17.56 14.35
CA VAL A 42 32.57 16.26 14.97
C VAL A 42 32.91 15.10 14.02
N LYS A 43 32.57 15.21 12.73
CA LYS A 43 32.61 14.07 11.79
C LYS A 43 33.83 14.06 10.88
N GLY A 44 34.54 15.18 10.76
CA GLY A 44 35.61 15.38 9.79
C GLY A 44 35.16 15.31 8.32
N THR A 45 33.85 15.21 8.05
CA THR A 45 33.29 15.12 6.70
C THR A 45 31.97 15.90 6.63
N LEU A 46 31.71 16.55 5.49
CA LEU A 46 30.46 17.24 5.26
C LEU A 46 29.42 16.29 4.67
N GLN A 47 28.36 16.02 5.43
CA GLN A 47 27.25 15.18 4.99
C GLN A 47 25.93 15.91 5.19
N CYS A 48 25.07 15.93 4.17
CA CYS A 48 23.73 16.49 4.30
C CYS A 48 22.91 15.66 5.30
N CYS A 49 22.40 16.23 6.39
CA CYS A 49 21.59 15.46 7.36
C CYS A 49 20.23 15.00 6.82
N ILE A 50 19.71 15.67 5.78
CA ILE A 50 18.41 15.34 5.18
C ILE A 50 18.52 14.15 4.22
N CYS A 51 19.43 14.21 3.24
CA CYS A 51 19.56 13.16 2.21
C CYS A 51 20.79 12.26 2.37
N ARG A 52 21.63 12.50 3.38
CA ARG A 52 22.85 11.74 3.69
C ARG A 52 23.91 11.75 2.58
N ARG A 53 23.80 12.63 1.58
CA ARG A 53 24.81 12.78 0.53
C ARG A 53 26.08 13.43 1.12
N VAL A 54 27.22 12.76 0.94
CA VAL A 54 28.53 13.29 1.30
C VAL A 54 28.97 14.33 0.28
N VAL A 55 29.46 15.47 0.75
CA VAL A 55 29.98 16.57 -0.06
C VAL A 55 31.49 16.47 -0.08
N GLN A 56 32.05 16.02 -1.21
CA GLN A 56 33.50 15.82 -1.36
C GLN A 56 34.27 17.15 -1.49
N HIS A 57 33.64 18.14 -2.11
CA HIS A 57 34.20 19.48 -2.27
C HIS A 57 33.11 20.48 -1.88
N TRP A 58 33.36 21.23 -0.82
CA TRP A 58 32.67 22.50 -0.61
C TRP A 58 33.06 23.38 -1.79
N LEU A 59 32.10 23.82 -2.60
CA LEU A 59 32.41 24.62 -3.79
C LEU A 59 33.30 25.82 -3.38
N PRO A 60 34.39 26.08 -4.10
CA PRO A 60 35.23 27.24 -3.84
C PRO A 60 34.43 28.48 -4.24
N ASP A 61 34.40 29.45 -3.32
CA ASP A 61 33.93 30.83 -3.53
C ASP A 61 32.42 31.11 -3.47
N LEU A 62 31.83 30.79 -2.31
CA LEU A 62 30.55 31.35 -1.87
C LEU A 62 30.49 32.88 -1.82
N SER A 63 31.60 33.60 -2.00
CA SER A 63 31.60 35.06 -2.23
C SER A 63 30.92 35.48 -3.54
N LEU A 64 30.59 34.53 -4.42
CA LEU A 64 29.74 34.75 -5.60
C LEU A 64 28.26 34.49 -5.32
N LEU A 65 27.94 33.76 -4.26
CA LEU A 65 26.58 33.66 -3.78
C LEU A 65 26.29 34.95 -3.01
N PRO A 66 25.12 35.56 -3.22
CA PRO A 66 24.80 36.80 -2.55
C PRO A 66 24.97 36.65 -1.05
N ASP A 67 25.72 37.58 -0.49
CA ASP A 67 25.68 37.86 0.93
C ASP A 67 24.25 38.35 1.20
N PHE A 68 23.36 37.42 1.59
CA PHE A 68 22.02 37.74 2.05
C PHE A 68 22.08 38.55 3.38
N GLY A 69 23.28 38.79 3.92
CA GLY A 69 23.54 39.31 5.26
C GLY A 69 24.02 40.75 5.39
N ALA A 70 24.26 41.52 4.32
CA ALA A 70 24.65 42.92 4.49
C ALA A 70 23.43 43.86 4.55
N LYS A 71 22.55 43.68 5.55
CA LYS A 71 21.76 44.83 6.01
C LYS A 71 22.66 45.67 6.91
N SER A 72 23.19 46.76 6.37
CA SER A 72 23.37 47.95 7.19
C SER A 72 22.05 48.16 7.94
N SER A 73 22.09 48.33 9.27
CA SER A 73 20.96 48.81 10.07
C SER A 73 20.13 49.80 9.24
N PRO A 74 18.78 49.78 9.26
CA PRO A 74 17.98 50.70 8.46
C PRO A 74 18.32 52.13 8.91
N SER A 75 19.34 52.70 8.29
CA SER A 75 19.75 54.06 8.52
C SER A 75 18.60 54.84 7.95
N ILE A 76 17.80 55.44 8.83
CA ILE A 76 16.69 56.33 8.50
C ILE A 76 17.25 57.33 7.50
N SER A 77 16.99 57.06 6.23
CA SER A 77 17.59 57.82 5.15
C SER A 77 16.74 59.06 4.96
N ARG A 78 17.37 60.23 4.97
CA ARG A 78 16.66 61.48 4.66
C ARG A 78 16.36 61.55 3.17
N CYS A 79 15.26 62.19 2.83
CA CYS A 79 14.96 62.53 1.44
C CYS A 79 15.97 63.57 0.94
N ASP A 80 16.50 63.40 -0.27
CA ASP A 80 17.51 64.30 -0.82
C ASP A 80 16.97 65.72 -1.10
N ARG A 81 15.64 65.86 -1.11
CA ARG A 81 14.94 67.10 -1.43
C ARG A 81 14.25 67.75 -0.23
N CYS A 82 14.16 67.07 0.92
CA CYS A 82 13.59 67.66 2.15
C CYS A 82 13.98 66.92 3.43
N PRO A 83 13.70 67.49 4.63
CA PRO A 83 14.00 66.85 5.91
C PRO A 83 13.20 65.56 6.22
N GLY A 84 12.28 65.15 5.34
CA GLY A 84 11.43 63.98 5.54
C GLY A 84 12.18 62.65 5.38
N VAL A 85 11.60 61.57 5.91
CA VAL A 85 12.14 60.21 5.76
C VAL A 85 11.93 59.72 4.33
N ALA A 86 13.00 59.23 3.70
CA ALA A 86 12.94 58.60 2.40
C ALA A 86 12.34 57.20 2.51
N VAL A 87 11.43 56.89 1.59
CA VAL A 87 10.74 55.59 1.50
C VAL A 87 11.04 54.92 0.16
N TYR A 88 11.47 55.67 -0.86
CA TYR A 88 11.78 55.16 -2.20
C TYR A 88 13.17 55.58 -2.65
N TYR A 89 13.80 54.75 -3.48
CA TYR A 89 15.06 55.02 -4.16
C TYR A 89 14.85 54.90 -5.67
N CYS A 90 15.19 55.95 -6.40
CA CYS A 90 15.15 55.99 -7.86
C CYS A 90 16.41 55.34 -8.43
N LEU A 91 16.28 54.27 -9.21
CA LEU A 91 17.42 53.55 -9.77
C LEU A 91 18.14 54.34 -10.88
N ASP A 92 17.42 55.18 -11.61
CA ASP A 92 17.98 55.91 -12.76
C ASP A 92 18.70 57.20 -12.37
N CYS A 93 18.25 57.82 -11.28
CA CYS A 93 18.71 59.13 -10.83
C CYS A 93 19.39 59.11 -9.46
N GLU A 94 19.47 57.91 -8.86
CA GLU A 94 20.13 57.64 -7.59
C GLU A 94 19.63 58.47 -6.39
N HIS A 95 18.42 59.02 -6.49
CA HIS A 95 17.83 59.86 -5.45
C HIS A 95 16.98 59.10 -4.43
N LYS A 96 17.11 59.49 -3.16
CA LYS A 96 16.28 59.03 -2.03
C LYS A 96 15.07 59.95 -1.86
N LEU A 97 13.88 59.40 -2.03
CA LEU A 97 12.63 60.14 -2.13
C LEU A 97 11.66 59.77 -0.99
N CYS A 98 11.09 60.77 -0.34
CA CYS A 98 9.92 60.58 0.52
C CYS A 98 8.66 60.40 -0.35
N LYS A 99 7.55 59.95 0.24
CA LYS A 99 6.27 59.74 -0.50
C LYS A 99 5.83 60.94 -1.35
N LYS A 100 6.01 62.17 -0.84
CA LYS A 100 5.66 63.41 -1.56
C LYS A 100 6.57 63.66 -2.76
N HIS A 101 7.88 63.46 -2.60
CA HIS A 101 8.84 63.67 -3.69
C HIS A 101 8.83 62.54 -4.70
N HIS A 102 8.53 61.30 -4.30
CA HIS A 102 8.30 60.19 -5.24
C HIS A 102 7.17 60.51 -6.21
N LYS A 103 6.02 61.01 -5.72
CA LYS A 103 4.88 61.36 -6.58
C LYS A 103 5.21 62.51 -7.55
N ARG A 104 5.96 63.53 -7.11
CA ARG A 104 6.41 64.62 -7.98
C ARG A 104 7.46 64.15 -8.98
N HIS A 105 8.33 63.23 -8.57
CA HIS A 105 9.37 62.63 -9.39
C HIS A 105 8.76 61.80 -10.53
N GLY A 106 7.79 60.93 -10.22
CA GLY A 106 7.03 60.21 -11.23
C GLY A 106 6.31 61.14 -12.21
N ALA A 107 5.65 62.19 -11.70
CA ALA A 107 4.98 63.17 -12.56
C ALA A 107 5.93 63.99 -13.46
N TYR A 108 7.17 64.25 -13.03
CA TYR A 108 8.15 65.00 -13.81
C TYR A 108 8.81 64.15 -14.91
N PHE A 109 9.03 62.87 -14.63
CA PHE A 109 9.67 61.93 -15.55
C PHE A 109 8.66 60.98 -16.24
N GLU A 110 7.37 61.28 -16.19
CA GLU A 110 6.28 60.47 -16.77
C GLU A 110 6.38 58.98 -16.40
N ASP A 111 6.74 58.68 -15.15
CA ASP A 111 6.96 57.32 -14.60
C ASP A 111 7.99 56.47 -15.35
N SER A 112 8.84 57.09 -16.20
CA SER A 112 9.94 56.39 -16.90
C SER A 112 11.05 55.92 -15.96
N HIS A 113 11.21 56.58 -14.81
CA HIS A 113 12.20 56.21 -13.80
C HIS A 113 11.67 55.12 -12.86
N ILE A 114 12.48 54.08 -12.65
CA ILE A 114 12.16 52.96 -11.77
C ILE A 114 12.48 53.35 -10.32
N CYS A 115 11.43 53.55 -9.53
CA CYS A 115 11.54 53.78 -8.09
C CYS A 115 11.19 52.52 -7.30
N VAL A 116 12.07 52.11 -6.39
CA VAL A 116 11.87 50.93 -5.52
C VAL A 116 11.78 51.38 -4.07
N ASP A 117 11.00 50.67 -3.26
CA ASP A 117 10.93 50.94 -1.82
C ASP A 117 12.32 50.76 -1.18
N ILE A 118 12.79 51.72 -0.36
CA ILE A 118 14.10 51.69 0.28
C ILE A 118 14.24 50.49 1.21
N CYS A 119 13.18 50.05 1.87
CA CYS A 119 13.22 48.84 2.68
C CYS A 119 13.39 47.61 1.80
N LEU A 120 12.77 47.56 0.62
CA LEU A 120 12.98 46.47 -0.36
C LEU A 120 14.34 46.57 -1.06
N TYR A 121 14.85 47.78 -1.30
CA TYR A 121 16.18 48.03 -1.87
C TYR A 121 17.29 47.66 -0.89
N ASN A 122 17.13 48.02 0.39
CA ASN A 122 18.04 47.61 1.48
C ASN A 122 17.83 46.13 1.89
N GLN A 123 16.72 45.52 1.48
CA GLN A 123 16.46 44.08 1.60
C GLN A 123 16.86 43.31 0.35
N ARG A 124 17.23 43.98 -0.75
CA ARG A 124 18.00 43.29 -1.76
C ARG A 124 19.26 42.80 -1.05
N PRO A 125 19.68 41.55 -1.25
CA PRO A 125 21.09 41.23 -1.03
C PRO A 125 21.91 42.32 -1.73
N ALA A 126 23.17 42.52 -1.35
CA ALA A 126 24.09 43.42 -2.05
C ALA A 126 24.40 42.92 -3.50
N TYR A 127 23.39 42.46 -4.23
CA TYR A 127 23.31 41.75 -5.51
C TYR A 127 23.65 42.64 -6.70
N TYR A 128 23.82 43.95 -6.49
CA TYR A 128 24.40 44.85 -7.48
C TYR A 128 25.69 45.50 -6.99
N GLY A 129 26.24 45.02 -5.85
CA GLY A 129 27.64 45.17 -5.57
C GLY A 129 28.38 44.43 -6.67
N ARG A 130 28.98 45.19 -7.57
CA ARG A 130 29.73 44.63 -8.68
C ARG A 130 30.78 43.69 -8.09
N VAL A 131 30.66 42.38 -8.37
CA VAL A 131 31.58 41.39 -7.83
C VAL A 131 32.97 41.78 -8.32
N ALA A 132 33.87 42.05 -7.39
CA ALA A 132 35.20 42.52 -7.73
C ALA A 132 36.03 41.36 -8.27
N CYS A 133 36.88 41.66 -9.26
CA CYS A 133 37.87 40.72 -9.73
C CYS A 133 38.93 40.50 -8.64
N LYS A 134 39.18 39.24 -8.29
CA LYS A 134 40.24 38.88 -7.34
C LYS A 134 41.65 39.24 -7.82
N LYS A 135 41.88 39.22 -9.14
CA LYS A 135 43.18 39.54 -9.74
C LYS A 135 43.37 41.05 -9.95
N HIS A 136 42.28 41.78 -10.21
CA HIS A 136 42.31 43.21 -10.56
C HIS A 136 41.48 44.02 -9.56
N LEU A 137 42.15 44.59 -8.56
CA LEU A 137 41.51 45.36 -7.50
C LEU A 137 40.75 46.57 -8.10
N GLY A 138 39.48 46.74 -7.71
CA GLY A 138 38.60 47.81 -8.19
C GLY A 138 37.91 47.53 -9.54
N GLU A 139 38.31 46.47 -10.24
CA GLU A 139 37.62 46.03 -11.45
C GLU A 139 36.47 45.09 -11.13
N ASN A 140 35.44 45.16 -11.97
CA ASN A 140 34.22 44.39 -11.79
C ASN A 140 34.16 43.23 -12.80
N LEU A 141 33.65 42.09 -12.35
CA LEU A 141 33.33 41.00 -13.25
C LEU A 141 32.26 41.47 -14.23
N SER A 142 32.53 41.31 -15.53
CA SER A 142 31.71 41.84 -16.62
C SER A 142 31.51 40.85 -17.76
N HIS A 143 32.28 39.76 -17.78
CA HIS A 143 32.21 38.69 -18.77
C HIS A 143 32.14 37.32 -18.12
N ALA A 144 31.62 36.33 -18.84
CA ALA A 144 31.57 34.94 -18.44
C ALA A 144 31.96 34.02 -19.59
N CYS A 145 32.69 32.96 -19.27
CA CYS A 145 32.87 31.82 -20.16
C CYS A 145 31.87 30.73 -19.75
N LEU A 146 30.89 30.43 -20.61
CA LEU A 146 29.85 29.42 -20.32
C LEU A 146 30.39 27.99 -20.32
N LYS A 147 31.49 27.72 -21.04
CA LYS A 147 32.10 26.39 -21.11
C LYS A 147 32.94 26.06 -19.88
N CYS A 148 33.69 27.04 -19.37
CA CYS A 148 34.50 26.89 -18.16
C CYS A 148 33.72 27.21 -16.88
N HIS A 149 32.53 27.82 -16.98
CA HIS A 149 31.76 28.34 -15.84
C HIS A 149 32.56 29.33 -14.98
N VAL A 150 33.37 30.19 -15.61
CA VAL A 150 34.22 31.19 -14.93
C VAL A 150 33.76 32.60 -15.28
N LEU A 151 33.67 33.45 -14.26
CA LEU A 151 33.41 34.89 -14.39
C LEU A 151 34.71 35.69 -14.43
N THR A 152 34.76 36.75 -15.23
CA THR A 152 35.97 37.55 -15.43
C THR A 152 35.71 39.04 -15.63
N CYS A 153 36.68 39.90 -15.32
CA CYS A 153 36.64 41.32 -15.66
C CYS A 153 37.26 41.59 -17.04
N ALA A 154 37.11 42.82 -17.53
CA ALA A 154 37.63 43.21 -18.84
C ALA A 154 39.17 43.20 -18.96
N ARG A 155 39.89 43.17 -17.82
CA ARG A 155 41.37 43.19 -17.77
C ARG A 155 42.01 41.81 -17.65
N CYS A 156 41.24 40.79 -17.28
CA CYS A 156 41.75 39.44 -17.24
C CYS A 156 41.94 38.89 -18.65
N ASP A 157 43.11 38.27 -18.89
CA ASP A 157 43.34 37.51 -20.11
C ASP A 157 42.46 36.25 -20.12
N PRO A 158 41.61 36.07 -21.14
CA PRO A 158 40.87 34.83 -21.40
C PRO A 158 41.74 33.55 -21.31
N GLY A 159 43.00 33.62 -21.75
CA GLY A 159 43.92 32.49 -21.80
C GLY A 159 44.38 32.00 -20.42
N ASP A 160 44.41 32.89 -19.43
CA ASP A 160 44.87 32.57 -18.06
C ASP A 160 43.77 31.97 -17.17
N LEU A 161 42.54 31.91 -17.67
CA LEU A 161 41.36 31.45 -16.92
C LEU A 161 40.82 30.12 -17.41
N CYS A 162 41.12 29.73 -18.65
CA CYS A 162 40.65 28.47 -19.22
C CYS A 162 41.69 27.37 -18.98
N ALA A 163 41.30 26.31 -18.27
CA ALA A 163 42.20 25.20 -17.91
C ALA A 163 42.81 24.49 -19.14
N ASP A 164 42.12 24.50 -20.26
CA ASP A 164 42.54 23.86 -21.51
C ASP A 164 43.35 24.78 -22.44
N LYS A 165 43.65 26.03 -22.02
CA LYS A 165 44.39 27.05 -22.78
C LYS A 165 43.84 27.29 -24.20
N LYS A 166 42.61 26.88 -24.49
CA LYS A 166 41.93 27.15 -25.76
C LYS A 166 41.28 28.52 -25.68
N THR A 167 41.12 29.17 -26.83
CA THR A 167 40.36 30.42 -26.93
C THR A 167 38.87 30.11 -26.78
N HIS A 168 38.36 30.16 -25.56
CA HIS A 168 36.91 30.08 -25.30
C HIS A 168 36.26 31.43 -25.58
N GLU A 169 35.01 31.41 -26.04
CA GLU A 169 34.23 32.63 -26.22
C GLU A 169 33.81 33.17 -24.84
N PHE A 170 34.20 34.41 -24.55
CA PHE A 170 33.71 35.15 -23.40
C PHE A 170 32.57 36.06 -23.83
N LYS A 171 31.44 35.94 -23.15
CA LYS A 171 30.24 36.74 -23.40
C LYS A 171 30.07 37.75 -22.27
N SER A 172 29.44 38.89 -22.56
CA SER A 172 29.03 39.81 -21.50
C SER A 172 28.07 39.11 -20.53
N LEU A 173 28.09 39.49 -19.25
CA LEU A 173 27.22 38.91 -18.24
C LEU A 173 25.74 38.96 -18.63
N ALA A 174 25.27 40.07 -19.19
CA ALA A 174 23.88 40.22 -19.62
C ALA A 174 23.48 39.22 -20.73
N ARG A 175 24.43 38.85 -21.61
CA ARG A 175 24.18 37.83 -22.64
C ARG A 175 24.25 36.42 -22.04
N ALA A 176 25.27 36.13 -21.25
CA ALA A 176 25.43 34.86 -20.55
C ALA A 176 24.24 34.55 -19.63
N GLU A 177 23.72 35.55 -18.91
CA GLU A 177 22.55 35.42 -18.04
C GLU A 177 21.31 35.04 -18.84
N ARG A 178 21.04 35.68 -19.98
CA ARG A 178 19.89 35.33 -20.83
C ARG A 178 19.98 33.91 -21.36
N GLU A 179 21.17 33.50 -21.82
CA GLU A 179 21.40 32.16 -22.34
C GLU A 179 21.23 31.10 -21.23
N LEU A 180 21.85 31.32 -20.06
CA LEU A 180 21.73 30.41 -18.91
C LEU A 180 20.29 30.34 -18.37
N LYS A 181 19.56 31.46 -18.31
CA LYS A 181 18.15 31.45 -17.90
C LYS A 181 17.30 30.62 -18.86
N SER A 182 17.48 30.81 -20.17
CA SER A 182 16.78 30.01 -21.18
C SER A 182 17.08 28.52 -21.03
N GLU A 183 18.35 28.15 -20.82
CA GLU A 183 18.75 26.76 -20.61
C GLU A 183 18.15 26.17 -19.33
N ILE A 184 18.18 26.91 -18.22
CA ILE A 184 17.56 26.50 -16.95
C ILE A 184 16.05 26.34 -17.12
N ASP A 185 15.37 27.26 -17.82
CA ASP A 185 13.92 27.18 -18.06
C ASP A 185 13.56 25.93 -18.89
N GLU A 186 14.36 25.58 -19.89
CA GLU A 186 14.19 24.33 -20.66
C GLU A 186 14.39 23.09 -19.79
N LEU A 187 15.43 23.06 -18.96
CA LEU A 187 15.68 21.96 -18.02
C LEU A 187 14.57 21.83 -16.98
N LEU A 188 14.05 22.94 -16.46
CA LEU A 188 12.92 22.95 -15.52
C LEU A 188 11.65 22.42 -16.18
N LYS A 189 11.41 22.77 -17.45
CA LYS A 189 10.28 22.24 -18.22
C LYS A 189 10.40 20.72 -18.42
N ASP A 190 11.55 20.21 -18.84
CA ASP A 190 11.78 18.76 -18.97
C ASP A 190 11.61 18.03 -17.63
N ALA A 191 12.16 18.60 -16.55
CA ALA A 191 11.99 18.04 -15.21
C ALA A 191 10.51 17.98 -14.79
N SER A 192 9.74 19.05 -15.03
CA SER A 192 8.30 19.11 -14.76
C SER A 192 7.51 18.08 -15.58
N ASP A 193 7.84 17.92 -16.86
CA ASP A 193 7.22 16.93 -17.74
C ASP A 193 7.50 15.50 -17.24
N ARG A 194 8.72 15.22 -16.80
CA ARG A 194 9.09 13.93 -16.20
C ARG A 194 8.35 13.68 -14.89
N VAL A 195 8.25 14.67 -14.00
CA VAL A 195 7.47 14.55 -12.76
C VAL A 195 6.01 14.23 -13.08
N THR A 196 5.42 14.90 -14.07
CA THR A 196 4.05 14.64 -14.49
C THR A 196 3.86 13.21 -15.01
N LYS A 197 4.79 12.72 -15.84
CA LYS A 197 4.78 11.32 -16.31
C LYS A 197 4.90 10.34 -15.16
N LEU A 198 5.81 10.58 -14.20
CA LEU A 198 5.96 9.73 -13.01
C LEU A 198 4.69 9.71 -12.17
N CYS A 199 4.05 10.85 -11.93
CA CYS A 199 2.77 10.94 -11.23
C CYS A 199 1.65 10.16 -11.95
N GLN A 200 1.63 10.17 -13.29
CA GLN A 200 0.66 9.38 -14.07
C GLN A 200 0.94 7.88 -13.95
N SER A 201 2.21 7.47 -14.07
CA SER A 201 2.63 6.08 -13.88
C SER A 201 2.33 5.57 -12.47
N GLU A 202 2.56 6.39 -11.45
CA GLU A 202 2.21 6.08 -10.06
C GLU A 202 0.71 5.85 -9.90
N LYS A 203 -0.14 6.76 -10.41
CA LYS A 203 -1.60 6.58 -10.38
C LYS A 203 -2.04 5.31 -11.10
N HIS A 204 -1.41 4.99 -12.23
CA HIS A 204 -1.70 3.76 -12.95
C HIS A 204 -1.32 2.51 -12.15
N ALA A 205 -0.12 2.51 -11.53
CA ALA A 205 0.33 1.41 -10.68
C ALA A 205 -0.63 1.17 -9.51
N TRP A 206 -1.08 2.23 -8.82
CA TRP A 206 -2.08 2.11 -7.76
C TRP A 206 -3.40 1.53 -8.27
N SER A 207 -3.90 1.98 -9.43
CA SER A 207 -5.11 1.41 -10.02
C SER A 207 -4.97 -0.07 -10.38
N VAL A 208 -3.78 -0.53 -10.74
CA VAL A 208 -3.50 -1.96 -10.99
C VAL A 208 -3.54 -2.74 -9.68
N VAL A 209 -2.93 -2.22 -8.61
CA VAL A 209 -2.97 -2.83 -7.27
C VAL A 209 -4.42 -2.99 -6.80
N ASP A 210 -5.25 -1.94 -6.86
CA ASP A 210 -6.66 -1.99 -6.45
C ASP A 210 -7.46 -3.05 -7.23
N LYS A 211 -7.20 -3.18 -8.54
CA LYS A 211 -7.84 -4.21 -9.37
C LYS A 211 -7.42 -5.62 -8.97
N LEU A 212 -6.13 -5.83 -8.74
CA LEU A 212 -5.61 -7.13 -8.31
C LEU A 212 -6.20 -7.54 -6.96
N GLU A 213 -6.30 -6.60 -6.01
CA GLU A 213 -6.95 -6.85 -4.72
C GLU A 213 -8.42 -7.23 -4.92
N SER A 214 -9.19 -6.45 -5.68
CA SER A 214 -10.60 -6.74 -5.98
C SER A 214 -10.80 -8.10 -6.67
N ASP A 215 -9.94 -8.45 -7.62
CA ASP A 215 -10.05 -9.71 -8.36
C ASP A 215 -9.65 -10.91 -7.49
N SER A 216 -8.68 -10.75 -6.60
CA SER A 216 -8.33 -11.76 -5.60
C SER A 216 -9.50 -12.05 -4.64
N GLU A 217 -10.19 -11.02 -4.15
CA GLU A 217 -11.36 -11.17 -3.29
C GLU A 217 -12.53 -11.86 -4.01
N LYS A 218 -12.76 -11.53 -5.28
CA LYS A 218 -13.76 -12.22 -6.12
C LYS A 218 -13.40 -13.69 -6.31
N MET A 219 -12.12 -13.99 -6.54
CA MET A 219 -11.66 -15.37 -6.72
C MET A 219 -11.83 -16.19 -5.43
N ILE A 220 -11.41 -15.66 -4.28
CA ILE A 220 -11.63 -16.27 -2.96
C ILE A 220 -13.14 -16.53 -2.74
N SER A 221 -13.98 -15.54 -3.03
CA SER A 221 -15.44 -15.67 -2.90
C SER A 221 -16.03 -16.76 -3.80
N ARG A 222 -15.51 -16.92 -5.04
CA ARG A 222 -15.94 -18.00 -5.95
C ARG A 222 -15.54 -19.37 -5.43
N VAL A 223 -14.31 -19.52 -4.93
CA VAL A 223 -13.81 -20.78 -4.34
C VAL A 223 -14.66 -21.17 -3.12
N LEU A 224 -14.85 -20.24 -2.18
CA LEU A 224 -15.67 -20.48 -0.99
C LEU A 224 -17.12 -20.86 -1.34
N ARG A 225 -17.72 -20.22 -2.34
CA ARG A 225 -19.06 -20.56 -2.81
C ARG A 225 -19.13 -21.98 -3.37
N ARG A 226 -18.15 -22.40 -4.18
CA ARG A 226 -18.07 -23.77 -4.72
C ARG A 226 -17.89 -24.81 -3.62
N MET A 227 -16.96 -24.58 -2.69
CA MET A 227 -16.72 -25.48 -1.56
C MET A 227 -17.97 -25.63 -0.68
N ASN A 228 -18.64 -24.53 -0.35
CA ASN A 228 -19.86 -24.58 0.45
C ASN A 228 -20.99 -25.37 -0.25
N LYS A 229 -21.10 -25.25 -1.58
CA LYS A 229 -22.06 -26.05 -2.36
C LYS A 229 -21.76 -27.55 -2.29
N GLN A 230 -20.47 -27.93 -2.37
CA GLN A 230 -20.05 -29.32 -2.24
C GLN A 230 -20.31 -29.85 -0.82
N ILE A 231 -19.95 -29.08 0.22
CA ILE A 231 -20.24 -29.44 1.63
C ILE A 231 -21.74 -29.66 1.84
N PHE A 232 -22.58 -28.77 1.30
CA PHE A 232 -24.03 -28.90 1.40
C PHE A 232 -24.55 -30.17 0.71
N ALA A 233 -24.09 -30.46 -0.51
CA ALA A 233 -24.49 -31.65 -1.24
C ALA A 233 -24.08 -32.94 -0.51
N LEU A 234 -22.86 -32.99 0.03
CA LEU A 234 -22.36 -34.13 0.81
C LEU A 234 -23.15 -34.33 2.11
N LYS A 235 -23.45 -33.24 2.84
CA LYS A 235 -24.29 -33.32 4.05
C LYS A 235 -25.68 -33.87 3.74
N LYS A 236 -26.32 -33.36 2.69
CA LYS A 236 -27.64 -33.84 2.26
C LYS A 236 -27.60 -35.33 1.89
N SER A 237 -26.62 -35.75 1.10
CA SER A 237 -26.46 -37.17 0.73
C SER A 237 -26.23 -38.06 1.96
N ALA A 238 -25.45 -37.62 2.94
CA ALA A 238 -25.25 -38.36 4.19
C ALA A 238 -26.56 -38.47 5.00
N GLU A 239 -27.34 -37.41 5.09
CA GLU A 239 -28.66 -37.43 5.75
C GLU A 239 -29.64 -38.39 5.05
N ASP A 240 -29.68 -38.37 3.72
CA ASP A 240 -30.52 -39.26 2.92
C ASP A 240 -30.16 -40.74 3.18
N LEU A 241 -28.86 -41.08 3.19
CA LEU A 241 -28.37 -42.44 3.50
C LEU A 241 -28.70 -42.86 4.94
N ILE A 242 -28.57 -41.96 5.91
CA ILE A 242 -28.94 -42.23 7.31
C ILE A 242 -30.44 -42.53 7.42
N ASN A 243 -31.28 -41.77 6.72
CA ASN A 243 -32.72 -41.98 6.71
C ASN A 243 -33.09 -43.31 6.04
N GLU A 244 -32.44 -43.66 4.93
CA GLU A 244 -32.62 -44.96 4.28
C GLU A 244 -32.26 -46.14 5.20
N ILE A 245 -31.15 -46.02 5.95
CA ILE A 245 -30.75 -47.04 6.94
C ILE A 245 -31.80 -47.14 8.06
N LYS A 246 -32.31 -46.01 8.57
CA LYS A 246 -33.35 -45.99 9.59
C LYS A 246 -34.63 -46.66 9.10
N ASP A 247 -35.05 -46.39 7.88
CA ASP A 247 -36.25 -46.99 7.27
C ASP A 247 -36.08 -48.49 7.06
N LYS A 248 -34.93 -48.93 6.53
CA LYS A 248 -34.60 -50.36 6.39
C LYS A 248 -34.58 -51.06 7.75
N LYS A 249 -34.00 -50.42 8.77
CA LYS A 249 -34.01 -50.93 10.15
C LYS A 249 -35.44 -51.04 10.69
N ALA A 250 -36.26 -50.00 10.55
CA ALA A 250 -37.63 -49.98 11.04
C ALA A 250 -38.48 -51.10 10.39
N LYS A 251 -38.37 -51.28 9.07
CA LYS A 251 -39.02 -52.39 8.34
C LYS A 251 -38.61 -53.76 8.88
N ARG A 252 -37.31 -54.00 9.05
CA ARG A 252 -36.80 -55.26 9.62
C ARG A 252 -37.23 -55.49 11.07
N VAL A 253 -37.26 -54.44 11.89
CA VAL A 253 -37.75 -54.53 13.27
C VAL A 253 -39.24 -54.88 13.30
N LEU A 254 -40.04 -54.28 12.41
CA LEU A 254 -41.47 -54.60 12.29
C LEU A 254 -41.68 -56.05 11.86
N GLU A 255 -40.96 -56.52 10.83
CA GLU A 255 -40.99 -57.91 10.38
C GLU A 255 -40.59 -58.90 11.49
N ALA A 256 -39.50 -58.60 12.21
CA ALA A 256 -39.05 -59.41 13.34
C ALA A 256 -40.08 -59.42 14.49
N SER A 257 -40.69 -58.28 14.79
CA SER A 257 -41.75 -58.16 15.81
C SER A 257 -42.96 -59.02 15.45
N TYR A 258 -43.42 -58.95 14.20
CA TYR A 258 -44.51 -59.79 13.71
C TYR A 258 -44.19 -61.29 13.81
N TYR A 259 -42.96 -61.68 13.44
CA TYR A 259 -42.49 -63.05 13.57
C TYR A 259 -42.50 -63.54 15.04
N VAL A 260 -41.97 -62.73 15.96
CA VAL A 260 -41.99 -63.03 17.40
C VAL A 260 -43.43 -63.16 17.93
N GLN A 261 -44.35 -62.29 17.52
CA GLN A 261 -45.76 -62.37 17.91
C GLN A 261 -46.39 -63.69 17.46
N ASN A 262 -46.09 -64.16 16.25
CA ASN A 262 -46.56 -65.44 15.75
C ASN A 262 -46.01 -66.62 16.56
N LEU A 263 -44.70 -66.62 16.88
CA LEU A 263 -44.10 -67.64 17.73
C LEU A 263 -44.72 -67.66 19.14
N VAL A 264 -44.97 -66.49 19.73
CA VAL A 264 -45.62 -66.39 21.05
C VAL A 264 -47.04 -66.96 21.01
N LYS A 265 -47.80 -66.69 19.94
CA LYS A 265 -49.14 -67.26 19.75
C LYS A 265 -49.07 -68.78 19.63
N GLU A 266 -48.18 -69.30 18.78
CA GLU A 266 -48.01 -70.73 18.58
C GLU A 266 -47.57 -71.46 19.85
N ARG A 267 -46.66 -70.86 20.64
CA ARG A 267 -46.30 -71.37 21.96
C ARG A 267 -47.51 -71.46 22.89
N LYS A 268 -48.34 -70.41 22.96
CA LYS A 268 -49.56 -70.40 23.78
C LYS A 268 -50.56 -71.46 23.34
N ASP A 269 -50.73 -71.65 22.03
CA ASP A 269 -51.61 -72.69 21.46
C ASP A 269 -51.11 -74.08 21.90
N LEU A 270 -49.82 -74.38 21.75
CA LEU A 270 -49.20 -75.64 22.20
C LEU A 270 -49.29 -75.85 23.72
N GLU A 271 -49.05 -74.81 24.52
CA GLU A 271 -49.22 -74.84 25.98
C GLU A 271 -50.67 -75.17 26.37
N SER A 272 -51.66 -74.61 25.65
CA SER A 272 -53.08 -74.85 25.88
C SER A 272 -53.48 -76.31 25.58
N LEU A 273 -52.87 -76.92 24.55
CA LEU A 273 -53.06 -78.34 24.21
C LEU A 273 -52.39 -79.28 25.21
N GLN A 274 -51.20 -78.91 25.70
CA GLN A 274 -50.45 -79.73 26.65
C GLN A 274 -51.15 -79.84 28.01
N ARG A 275 -51.81 -78.77 28.48
CA ARG A 275 -52.43 -78.69 29.81
C ARG A 275 -53.48 -79.81 30.08
N PRO A 276 -54.50 -80.05 29.23
CA PRO A 276 -55.47 -81.12 29.46
C PRO A 276 -54.85 -82.52 29.39
N ILE A 277 -53.89 -82.76 28.50
CA ILE A 277 -53.20 -84.05 28.37
C ILE A 277 -52.44 -84.39 29.66
N ARG A 278 -51.70 -83.43 30.22
CA ARG A 278 -51.02 -83.60 31.51
C ARG A 278 -51.99 -83.95 32.64
N LYS A 279 -53.22 -83.42 32.61
CA LYS A 279 -54.27 -83.74 33.59
C LYS A 279 -54.79 -85.17 33.40
N LEU A 280 -55.11 -85.55 32.16
CA LEU A 280 -55.64 -86.87 31.81
C LEU A 280 -54.66 -88.00 32.13
N LEU A 281 -53.36 -87.79 31.94
CA LEU A 281 -52.32 -88.75 32.31
C LEU A 281 -52.36 -89.17 33.80
N ARG A 282 -52.99 -88.38 34.67
CA ARG A 282 -53.07 -88.67 36.11
C ARG A 282 -54.34 -89.40 36.53
N THR A 283 -55.41 -89.32 35.73
CA THR A 283 -56.76 -89.67 36.21
C THR A 283 -57.58 -90.50 35.23
N ALA A 284 -57.16 -90.65 33.97
CA ALA A 284 -58.01 -91.19 32.91
C ALA A 284 -57.79 -92.69 32.66
N HIS A 285 -58.83 -93.35 32.15
CA HIS A 285 -58.79 -94.74 31.70
C HIS A 285 -58.03 -94.86 30.36
N VAL A 286 -57.50 -96.04 30.06
CA VAL A 286 -56.62 -96.27 28.89
C VAL A 286 -57.27 -95.88 27.55
N THR A 287 -58.58 -96.00 27.44
CA THR A 287 -59.37 -95.66 26.25
C THR A 287 -59.36 -94.15 25.97
N ASP A 288 -59.48 -93.31 27.00
CA ASP A 288 -59.42 -91.85 26.88
C ASP A 288 -58.01 -91.40 26.48
N LEU A 289 -56.99 -92.08 27.00
CA LEU A 289 -55.59 -91.82 26.67
C LEU A 289 -55.28 -92.12 25.20
N ILE A 290 -55.84 -93.21 24.64
CA ILE A 290 -55.68 -93.56 23.22
C ILE A 290 -56.34 -92.52 22.32
N GLN A 291 -57.59 -92.13 22.62
CA GLN A 291 -58.31 -91.15 21.81
C GLN A 291 -57.59 -89.78 21.82
N GLN A 292 -57.14 -89.34 22.99
CA GLN A 292 -56.38 -88.09 23.14
C GLN A 292 -55.02 -88.15 22.45
N ARG A 293 -54.35 -89.31 22.47
CA ARG A 293 -53.09 -89.50 21.73
C ARG A 293 -53.31 -89.28 20.24
N ILE A 294 -54.35 -89.85 19.65
CA ILE A 294 -54.65 -89.69 18.21
C ILE A 294 -54.87 -88.21 17.87
N GLU A 295 -55.72 -87.52 18.64
CA GLU A 295 -56.04 -86.12 18.39
C GLU A 295 -54.83 -85.20 18.60
N PHE A 296 -54.06 -85.43 19.67
CA PHE A 296 -52.84 -84.67 19.92
C PHE A 296 -51.78 -84.88 18.83
N THR A 297 -51.63 -86.11 18.32
CA THR A 297 -50.67 -86.40 17.24
C THR A 297 -51.04 -85.67 15.95
N LYS A 298 -52.34 -85.57 15.64
CA LYS A 298 -52.83 -84.78 14.49
C LYS A 298 -52.50 -83.29 14.65
N GLN A 299 -52.79 -82.73 15.83
CA GLN A 299 -52.55 -81.32 16.12
C GLN A 299 -51.05 -80.99 16.16
N LEU A 300 -50.23 -81.84 16.75
CA LEU A 300 -48.76 -81.76 16.67
C LEU A 300 -48.29 -81.72 15.22
N GLY A 301 -48.76 -82.64 14.38
CA GLY A 301 -48.38 -82.67 12.96
C GLY A 301 -48.76 -81.40 12.20
N TYR A 302 -49.84 -80.72 12.60
CA TYR A 302 -50.18 -79.40 12.05
C TYR A 302 -49.17 -78.32 12.46
N HIS A 303 -48.81 -78.28 13.75
CA HIS A 303 -47.81 -77.35 14.27
C HIS A 303 -46.42 -77.58 13.68
N THR A 304 -45.95 -78.83 13.55
CA THR A 304 -44.63 -79.12 12.97
C THR A 304 -44.52 -78.66 11.52
N LYS A 305 -45.58 -78.83 10.72
CA LYS A 305 -45.62 -78.32 9.34
C LYS A 305 -45.60 -76.80 9.28
N ARG A 306 -46.20 -76.14 10.28
CA ARG A 306 -46.23 -74.68 10.40
C ARG A 306 -44.88 -74.14 10.85
N GLU A 307 -44.21 -74.78 11.81
CA GLU A 307 -42.84 -74.48 12.25
C GLU A 307 -41.85 -74.58 11.09
N MET A 308 -41.92 -75.65 10.27
CA MET A 308 -41.04 -75.78 9.10
C MET A 308 -41.18 -74.61 8.11
N LYS A 309 -42.40 -74.11 7.89
CA LYS A 309 -42.62 -72.91 7.07
C LYS A 309 -42.04 -71.64 7.73
N GLN A 310 -42.12 -71.55 9.06
CA GLN A 310 -41.60 -70.40 9.81
C GLN A 310 -40.06 -70.37 9.88
N LEU A 311 -39.39 -71.53 9.93
CA LEU A 311 -37.92 -71.61 9.92
C LEU A 311 -37.30 -71.09 8.62
N VAL A 312 -38.00 -71.25 7.48
CA VAL A 312 -37.59 -70.64 6.20
C VAL A 312 -37.64 -69.10 6.27
N ILE A 313 -38.67 -68.56 6.93
CA ILE A 313 -38.83 -67.11 7.14
C ILE A 313 -37.77 -66.59 8.11
N GLN A 314 -37.47 -67.34 9.18
CA GLN A 314 -36.45 -66.99 10.17
C GLN A 314 -35.07 -66.76 9.54
N ASN A 315 -34.66 -67.65 8.64
CA ASN A 315 -33.39 -67.52 7.91
C ASN A 315 -33.33 -66.31 6.96
N HIS A 316 -34.48 -65.73 6.62
CA HIS A 316 -34.55 -64.52 5.82
C HIS A 316 -34.58 -63.25 6.69
N VAL A 317 -35.36 -63.27 7.79
CA VAL A 317 -35.57 -62.10 8.66
C VAL A 317 -34.39 -61.87 9.60
N LEU A 318 -33.76 -62.93 10.11
CA LEU A 318 -32.66 -62.82 11.07
C LEU A 318 -31.27 -62.73 10.43
N LYS A 319 -31.18 -62.70 9.08
CA LYS A 319 -29.90 -62.44 8.44
C LYS A 319 -29.45 -61.02 8.79
N PRO A 320 -28.26 -60.85 9.41
CA PRO A 320 -27.73 -59.52 9.70
C PRO A 320 -27.74 -58.71 8.40
N VAL A 321 -28.05 -57.41 8.51
CA VAL A 321 -27.92 -56.48 7.37
C VAL A 321 -26.47 -56.65 6.91
N GLY A 322 -26.27 -57.23 5.72
CA GLY A 322 -24.97 -57.71 5.28
C GLY A 322 -23.90 -56.61 5.39
N ARG A 323 -22.63 -57.02 5.54
CA ARG A 323 -21.47 -56.14 5.52
C ARG A 323 -21.67 -55.12 4.40
N PHE A 324 -21.81 -53.85 4.77
CA PHE A 324 -21.82 -52.76 3.81
C PHE A 324 -20.57 -52.93 2.96
N ARG A 325 -20.73 -53.13 1.65
CA ARG A 325 -19.61 -52.99 0.73
C ARG A 325 -19.04 -51.62 1.01
N SER A 326 -17.75 -51.58 1.36
CA SER A 326 -16.99 -50.35 1.55
C SER A 326 -17.43 -49.39 0.46
N ILE A 327 -17.98 -48.24 0.85
CA ILE A 327 -18.19 -47.15 -0.08
C ILE A 327 -16.77 -46.76 -0.47
N GLU A 328 -16.26 -47.33 -1.57
CA GLU A 328 -15.17 -46.73 -2.30
C GLU A 328 -15.69 -45.35 -2.68
N LEU A 329 -15.29 -44.35 -1.90
CA LEU A 329 -15.44 -42.96 -2.30
C LEU A 329 -14.82 -42.88 -3.69
N ILE A 330 -15.67 -42.76 -4.70
CA ILE A 330 -15.27 -42.33 -6.03
C ILE A 330 -14.84 -40.88 -5.83
N LEU A 331 -13.63 -40.68 -5.34
CA LEU A 331 -12.86 -39.46 -5.57
C LEU A 331 -12.57 -39.52 -7.06
N THR A 332 -13.49 -39.02 -7.88
CA THR A 332 -13.16 -38.67 -9.26
C THR A 332 -11.98 -37.71 -9.17
N PRO A 333 -10.84 -37.99 -9.83
CA PRO A 333 -9.77 -37.03 -9.92
C PRO A 333 -10.27 -35.91 -10.84
N GLU A 334 -10.88 -34.86 -10.28
CA GLU A 334 -11.03 -33.58 -10.96
C GLU A 334 -9.66 -32.92 -11.00
N HIS A 335 -8.80 -33.48 -11.85
CA HIS A 335 -7.50 -32.98 -12.25
C HIS A 335 -7.71 -31.88 -13.33
N GLU A 336 -8.56 -30.88 -13.07
CA GLU A 336 -8.81 -29.77 -14.01
C GLU A 336 -8.83 -28.38 -13.34
N LEU A 337 -8.56 -28.29 -12.03
CA LEU A 337 -8.61 -27.00 -11.30
C LEU A 337 -7.36 -26.12 -11.42
N LEU A 338 -6.40 -26.45 -12.31
CA LEU A 338 -5.16 -25.68 -12.48
C LEU A 338 -4.94 -25.11 -13.90
N GLU A 339 -5.82 -25.36 -14.88
CA GLU A 339 -5.61 -24.83 -16.24
C GLU A 339 -6.24 -23.45 -16.50
N ASP A 340 -7.15 -22.96 -15.64
CA ASP A 340 -7.83 -21.66 -15.83
C ASP A 340 -7.20 -20.49 -15.04
N ILE A 341 -5.90 -20.57 -14.72
CA ILE A 341 -5.12 -19.43 -14.18
C ILE A 341 -3.98 -19.09 -15.16
N GLN A 342 -4.37 -18.73 -16.37
CA GLN A 342 -3.59 -17.88 -17.30
C GLN A 342 -4.39 -16.60 -17.53
#